data_AF-A0A0S7WYF2-F1
#
_entry.id   AF-A0A0S7WYF2-F1
#
_cell.length_a   1.000
_cell.length_b   1.000
_cell.length_c   1.000
_cell.angle_alpha   90.00
_cell.angle_beta   90.00
_cell.angle_gamma   90.00
#
_symmetry.space_group_name_H-M   'P 1'
#
loop_
_entity.id
_entity.type
_entity.pdbx_description
1 polymer ?
#
loop_
_entity_poly.entity_id
_entity_poly.type
_entity_poly.pdbx_seq_one_letter_code
_entity_poly.pdbx_strand_id
1 'polypeptide(L)'
;MKKGVTFVELMVVIGVLVILFAISVPGFTFFQKGSNLDNDAEKIVNVLRLAQSKTLASEGSGQYGVYFQASDQYTLFKGADYASRDVSYDRVYNVSSEVEIYNGSAEFVFERITGFVNSPGSVSLRLISEPSKTKTIYIEGSGHSSLSPPSLPSGSKVEDSRHMHFDYTRVIDTATEEIVLNVEATVQNILIADNISSGQFFWEGEVDGQLLKIHTHRLNNPDTQLCIHRDRRFNNKALSVSISGDASGAVADYSADGSVVLIESIYVSSAEKQ
;
A
#
# COMPACT_ATOMS: atom_id res chain seq x y z
N MET A 1 -6.48 -75.15 1.35
CA MET A 1 -5.20 -74.96 0.63
C MET A 1 -4.92 -73.47 0.59
N LYS A 2 -3.80 -72.99 1.17
CA LYS A 2 -3.42 -71.58 1.09
C LYS A 2 -2.82 -71.32 -0.29
N LYS A 3 -3.49 -70.53 -1.12
CA LYS A 3 -2.96 -70.08 -2.42
C LYS A 3 -1.81 -69.09 -2.12
N GLY A 4 -0.60 -69.41 -2.59
CA GLY A 4 0.57 -68.55 -2.48
C GLY A 4 0.69 -67.61 -3.67
N VAL A 5 1.40 -66.49 -3.48
CA VAL A 5 1.71 -65.48 -4.53
C VAL A 5 2.71 -66.06 -5.53
N THR A 6 2.51 -65.83 -6.83
CA THR A 6 3.43 -66.32 -7.88
C THR A 6 4.61 -65.37 -8.10
N PHE A 7 5.75 -65.87 -8.60
CA PHE A 7 6.95 -65.03 -8.85
C PHE A 7 6.68 -63.90 -9.84
N VAL A 8 5.92 -64.19 -10.91
CA VAL A 8 5.52 -63.20 -11.91
C VAL A 8 4.59 -62.14 -11.30
N GLU A 9 3.66 -62.54 -10.45
CA GLU A 9 2.77 -61.62 -9.72
C GLU A 9 3.56 -60.70 -8.79
N LEU A 10 4.58 -61.22 -8.09
CA LEU A 10 5.49 -60.40 -7.28
C LEU A 10 6.24 -59.36 -8.13
N MET A 11 6.74 -59.74 -9.31
CA MET A 11 7.42 -58.81 -10.22
C MET A 11 6.49 -57.71 -10.74
N VAL A 12 5.24 -58.05 -11.06
CA VAL A 12 4.23 -57.07 -11.50
C VAL A 12 3.91 -56.09 -10.38
N VAL A 13 3.72 -56.57 -9.14
CA VAL A 13 3.45 -55.69 -7.99
C VAL A 13 4.61 -54.74 -7.72
N ILE A 14 5.86 -55.23 -7.74
CA ILE A 14 7.05 -54.38 -7.56
C ILE A 14 7.14 -53.34 -8.69
N GLY A 15 6.89 -53.75 -9.94
CA GLY A 15 6.89 -52.83 -11.08
C GLY A 15 5.87 -51.71 -10.93
N VAL A 16 4.64 -52.03 -10.50
CA VAL A 16 3.61 -51.03 -10.21
C VAL A 16 4.04 -50.11 -9.06
N LEU A 17 4.60 -50.64 -7.97
CA LEU A 17 5.08 -49.82 -6.85
C LEU A 17 6.19 -48.85 -7.25
N VAL A 18 7.16 -49.28 -8.08
CA VAL A 18 8.24 -48.41 -8.57
C VAL A 18 7.66 -47.26 -9.39
N ILE A 19 6.71 -47.54 -10.28
CA ILE A 19 6.04 -46.49 -11.08
C ILE A 19 5.30 -45.52 -10.16
N LEU A 20 4.59 -46.01 -9.15
CA LEU A 20 3.89 -45.17 -8.18
C LEU A 20 4.85 -44.29 -7.38
N PHE A 21 5.99 -44.81 -6.91
CA PHE A 21 7.00 -44.02 -6.19
C PHE A 21 7.67 -42.97 -7.08
N ALA A 22 7.98 -43.32 -8.33
CA ALA A 22 8.60 -42.40 -9.29
C ALA A 22 7.73 -41.15 -9.53
N ILE A 23 6.40 -41.30 -9.49
CA ILE A 23 5.45 -40.18 -9.64
C ILE A 23 5.23 -39.46 -8.30
N SER A 24 5.11 -40.20 -7.19
CA SER A 24 4.69 -39.64 -5.90
C SER A 24 5.77 -38.84 -5.18
N VAL A 25 7.03 -39.30 -5.21
CA VAL A 25 8.12 -38.68 -4.44
C VAL A 25 8.43 -37.25 -4.91
N PRO A 26 8.57 -36.95 -6.22
CA PRO A 26 8.83 -35.59 -6.68
C PRO A 26 7.70 -34.62 -6.28
N GLY A 27 6.44 -35.05 -6.44
CA GLY A 27 5.28 -34.26 -6.04
C GLY A 27 5.27 -33.93 -4.55
N PHE A 28 5.60 -34.92 -3.71
CA PHE A 28 5.69 -34.72 -2.26
C PHE A 28 6.79 -33.73 -1.86
N THR A 29 7.98 -33.82 -2.46
CA THR A 29 9.08 -32.90 -2.14
C THR A 29 8.78 -31.46 -2.55
N PHE A 30 8.09 -31.24 -3.68
CA PHE A 30 7.69 -29.91 -4.12
C PHE A 30 6.63 -29.32 -3.19
N PHE A 31 5.66 -30.13 -2.78
CA PHE A 31 4.63 -29.73 -1.82
C PHE A 31 5.24 -29.34 -0.46
N GLN A 32 6.18 -30.13 0.06
CA GLN A 32 6.85 -29.86 1.33
C GLN A 32 7.63 -28.53 1.30
N LYS A 33 8.36 -28.25 0.22
CA LYS A 33 9.09 -26.98 0.05
C LYS A 33 8.15 -25.78 0.02
N GLY A 34 7.06 -25.87 -0.74
CA GLY A 34 6.04 -24.82 -0.77
C GLY A 34 5.44 -24.58 0.62
N SER A 35 5.15 -25.65 1.36
CA SER A 35 4.64 -25.54 2.73
C SER A 35 5.64 -24.89 3.69
N ASN A 36 6.94 -25.18 3.56
CA ASN A 36 7.98 -24.53 4.37
C ASN A 36 8.01 -23.01 4.12
N LEU A 37 7.93 -22.57 2.85
CA LEU A 37 7.87 -21.16 2.49
C LEU A 37 6.65 -20.45 3.14
N ASP A 38 5.48 -21.09 3.12
CA ASP A 38 4.27 -20.55 3.76
C ASP A 38 4.43 -20.46 5.28
N ASN A 39 4.92 -21.53 5.91
CA ASN A 39 5.13 -21.59 7.35
C ASN A 39 6.13 -20.53 7.83
N ASP A 40 7.20 -20.28 7.09
CA ASP A 40 8.21 -19.28 7.48
C ASP A 40 7.69 -17.86 7.31
N ALA A 41 6.87 -17.60 6.29
CA ALA A 41 6.18 -16.32 6.15
C ALA A 41 5.23 -16.05 7.34
N GLU A 42 4.47 -17.07 7.78
CA GLU A 42 3.61 -16.95 8.95
C GLU A 42 4.39 -16.75 10.26
N LYS A 43 5.53 -17.44 10.44
CA LYS A 43 6.40 -17.24 11.61
C LYS A 43 6.90 -15.79 11.68
N ILE A 44 7.34 -15.22 10.56
CA ILE A 44 7.79 -13.83 10.49
C ILE A 44 6.66 -12.87 10.87
N VAL A 45 5.45 -13.07 10.32
CA VAL A 45 4.25 -12.28 10.70
C VAL A 45 4.00 -12.36 12.21
N ASN A 46 4.12 -13.54 12.82
CA ASN A 46 3.92 -13.71 14.25
C ASN A 46 5.00 -12.99 15.09
N VAL A 47 6.24 -12.97 14.62
CA VAL A 47 7.34 -12.26 15.31
C VAL A 47 7.18 -10.74 15.18
N LEU A 48 6.72 -10.23 14.03
CA LEU A 48 6.36 -8.82 13.86
C LEU A 48 5.22 -8.41 14.80
N ARG A 49 4.15 -9.22 14.89
CA ARG A 49 3.05 -8.99 15.84
C ARG A 49 3.53 -9.05 17.29
N LEU A 50 4.46 -9.94 17.60
CA LEU A 50 5.07 -10.02 18.93
C LEU A 50 5.86 -8.73 19.24
N ALA A 51 6.67 -8.22 18.30
CA ALA A 51 7.39 -6.97 18.46
C ALA A 51 6.44 -5.78 18.71
N GLN A 52 5.37 -5.69 17.91
CA GLN A 52 4.34 -4.67 18.09
C GLN A 52 3.68 -4.77 19.47
N SER A 53 3.28 -5.98 19.89
CA SER A 53 2.65 -6.23 21.19
C SER A 53 3.57 -5.87 22.36
N LYS A 54 4.85 -6.26 22.31
CA LYS A 54 5.85 -5.90 23.33
C LYS A 54 6.06 -4.40 23.43
N THR A 55 6.06 -3.71 22.29
CA THR A 55 6.16 -2.25 22.22
C THR A 55 4.95 -1.56 22.86
N LEU A 56 3.73 -1.99 22.51
CA LEU A 56 2.48 -1.45 23.05
C LEU A 56 2.34 -1.72 24.55
N ALA A 57 2.82 -2.87 25.02
CA ALA A 57 2.89 -3.20 26.44
C ALA A 57 3.99 -2.42 27.19
N SER A 58 4.83 -1.64 26.49
CA SER A 58 6.01 -0.99 27.05
C SER A 58 6.92 -1.96 27.81
N GLU A 59 7.04 -3.20 27.31
CA GLU A 59 7.82 -4.24 27.99
C GLU A 59 9.28 -3.78 28.15
N GLY A 60 9.82 -3.87 29.37
CA GLY A 60 11.16 -3.38 29.67
C GLY A 60 11.38 -1.88 29.37
N SER A 61 10.32 -1.08 29.26
CA SER A 61 10.36 0.35 28.92
C SER A 61 11.07 0.66 27.59
N GLY A 62 10.86 -0.14 26.55
CA GLY A 62 11.49 0.05 25.24
C GLY A 62 10.54 -0.05 24.05
N GLN A 63 11.05 0.37 22.89
CA GLN A 63 10.49 0.01 21.59
C GLN A 63 11.08 -1.33 21.16
N TYR A 64 10.34 -2.10 20.38
CA TYR A 64 10.81 -3.34 19.79
C TYR A 64 10.69 -3.27 18.27
N GLY A 65 11.56 -4.01 17.61
CA GLY A 65 11.58 -4.12 16.17
C GLY A 65 12.05 -5.50 15.71
N VAL A 66 11.95 -5.73 14.41
CA VAL A 66 12.48 -6.93 13.77
C VAL A 66 13.48 -6.50 12.71
N TYR A 67 14.71 -7.00 12.83
CA TYR A 67 15.77 -6.81 11.87
C TYR A 67 15.87 -8.05 10.98
N PHE A 68 15.94 -7.86 9.68
CA PHE A 68 16.07 -8.90 8.68
C PHE A 68 17.51 -8.90 8.17
N GLN A 69 18.25 -9.93 8.55
CA GLN A 69 19.57 -10.17 7.99
C GLN A 69 19.39 -10.84 6.62
N ALA A 70 20.25 -10.49 5.67
CA ALA A 70 20.22 -11.10 4.35
C ALA A 70 20.34 -12.63 4.45
N SER A 71 19.67 -13.32 3.52
CA SER A 71 19.67 -14.78 3.35
C SER A 71 18.72 -15.53 4.28
N ASP A 72 19.00 -15.70 5.56
CA ASP A 72 18.31 -16.77 6.32
C ASP A 72 17.89 -16.43 7.77
N GLN A 73 18.15 -15.21 8.24
CA GLN A 73 18.00 -14.87 9.64
C GLN A 73 17.23 -13.56 9.86
N TYR A 74 16.44 -13.54 10.93
CA TYR A 74 15.80 -12.33 11.42
C TYR A 74 15.81 -12.30 12.95
N THR A 75 15.94 -11.10 13.51
CA THR A 75 16.14 -10.89 14.94
C THR A 75 15.07 -9.95 15.48
N LEU A 76 14.29 -10.44 16.45
CA LEU A 76 13.48 -9.57 17.30
C LEU A 76 14.41 -8.87 18.28
N PHE A 77 14.34 -7.56 18.35
CA PHE A 77 15.19 -6.76 19.24
C PHE A 77 14.41 -5.69 19.99
N LYS A 78 15.06 -5.12 21.01
CA LYS A 78 14.58 -3.95 21.77
C LYS A 78 15.51 -2.77 21.53
N GLY A 79 14.99 -1.67 21.00
CA GLY A 79 15.78 -0.49 20.64
C GLY A 79 14.99 0.49 19.77
N ALA A 80 15.53 1.70 19.58
CA ALA A 80 14.99 2.66 18.61
C ALA A 80 15.34 2.27 17.16
N ASP A 81 16.44 1.53 16.99
CA ASP A 81 16.92 0.93 15.75
C ASP A 81 17.79 -0.29 16.10
N TYR A 82 18.10 -1.13 15.12
CA TYR A 82 18.90 -2.33 15.35
C TYR A 82 20.37 -2.03 15.69
N ALA A 83 20.92 -0.90 15.22
CA ALA A 83 22.32 -0.55 15.47
C ALA A 83 22.55 -0.10 16.93
N SER A 84 21.57 0.57 17.54
CA SER A 84 21.60 1.10 18.92
C SER A 84 20.86 0.23 19.94
N ARG A 85 20.43 -0.98 19.54
CA ARG A 85 19.61 -1.89 20.35
C ARG A 85 20.30 -2.42 21.62
N ASP A 86 19.47 -2.90 22.54
CA ASP A 86 19.90 -3.68 23.70
C ASP A 86 19.98 -5.18 23.35
N VAL A 87 21.20 -5.66 23.10
CA VAL A 87 21.52 -7.03 22.68
C VAL A 87 21.02 -8.09 23.67
N SER A 88 20.80 -7.74 24.95
CA SER A 88 20.30 -8.70 25.95
C SER A 88 18.85 -9.16 25.69
N TYR A 89 18.10 -8.42 24.86
CA TYR A 89 16.73 -8.74 24.46
C TYR A 89 16.64 -9.40 23.08
N ASP A 90 17.76 -9.58 22.38
CA ASP A 90 17.77 -10.17 21.05
C ASP A 90 17.23 -11.60 21.08
N ARG A 91 16.29 -11.88 20.18
CA ARG A 91 15.84 -13.24 19.86
C ARG A 91 16.02 -13.48 18.38
N VAL A 92 16.92 -14.40 18.08
CA VAL A 92 17.31 -14.75 16.73
C VAL A 92 16.46 -15.91 16.23
N TYR A 93 15.96 -15.77 15.01
CA TYR A 93 15.15 -16.76 14.32
C TYR A 93 15.76 -17.04 12.94
N ASN A 94 15.62 -18.28 12.48
CA ASN A 94 16.07 -18.70 11.17
C ASN A 94 14.86 -19.15 10.34
N VAL A 95 14.90 -18.88 9.03
CA VAL A 95 13.99 -19.51 8.07
C VAL A 95 14.46 -20.94 7.77
N SER A 96 13.61 -21.74 7.13
CA SER A 96 13.96 -23.10 6.71
C SER A 96 15.08 -23.08 5.68
N SER A 97 15.90 -24.14 5.62
CA SER A 97 17.06 -24.24 4.74
C SER A 97 16.76 -24.11 3.23
N GLU A 98 15.51 -24.28 2.82
CA GLU A 98 15.07 -24.16 1.43
C GLU A 98 14.58 -22.75 1.06
N VAL A 99 14.46 -21.86 2.03
CA VAL A 99 13.89 -20.51 1.91
C VAL A 99 14.99 -19.49 2.12
N GLU A 100 14.94 -18.39 1.37
CA GLU A 100 15.79 -17.23 1.62
C GLU A 100 14.98 -15.91 1.66
N ILE A 101 15.42 -14.99 2.52
CA ILE A 101 15.04 -13.58 2.50
C ILE A 101 15.88 -12.90 1.43
N TYR A 102 15.24 -12.50 0.32
CA TYR A 102 15.96 -12.02 -0.86
C TYR A 102 15.77 -10.53 -1.15
N ASN A 103 14.75 -9.89 -0.56
CA ASN A 103 14.49 -8.46 -0.74
C ASN A 103 13.63 -7.91 0.41
N GLY A 104 13.77 -6.62 0.73
CA GLY A 104 12.94 -5.92 1.70
C GLY A 104 13.70 -4.87 2.50
N SER A 105 12.98 -4.18 3.38
CA SER A 105 13.62 -3.28 4.35
C SER A 105 14.43 -4.08 5.37
N ALA A 106 15.56 -3.51 5.80
CA ALA A 106 16.45 -4.16 6.75
C ALA A 106 15.84 -4.28 8.15
N GLU A 107 14.97 -3.34 8.55
CA GLU A 107 14.31 -3.38 9.85
C GLU A 107 12.95 -2.72 9.83
N PHE A 108 12.13 -3.10 10.82
CA PHE A 108 10.87 -2.44 11.14
C PHE A 108 10.80 -2.26 12.65
N VAL A 109 10.68 -1.01 13.10
CA VAL A 109 10.59 -0.64 14.51
C VAL A 109 9.21 -0.07 14.79
N PHE A 110 8.62 -0.50 15.90
CA PHE A 110 7.29 -0.08 16.32
C PHE A 110 7.36 1.05 17.35
N GLU A 111 6.47 2.03 17.25
CA GLU A 111 6.40 3.14 18.19
C GLU A 111 5.66 2.81 19.49
N ARG A 112 6.17 3.32 20.62
CA ARG A 112 5.78 2.96 22.01
C ARG A 112 4.35 3.29 22.45
N ILE A 113 3.57 3.99 21.63
CA ILE A 113 2.22 4.45 21.97
C ILE A 113 1.21 3.97 20.95
N THR A 114 1.54 4.12 19.68
CA THR A 114 0.66 3.81 18.56
C THR A 114 0.85 2.38 18.04
N GLY A 115 2.03 1.78 18.27
CA GLY A 115 2.41 0.54 17.62
C GLY A 115 2.57 0.69 16.11
N PHE A 116 2.73 1.93 15.62
CA PHE A 116 2.93 2.24 14.21
C PHE A 116 4.38 2.04 13.82
N VAL A 117 4.61 1.91 12.51
CA VAL A 117 5.94 1.77 11.95
C VAL A 117 6.27 3.01 11.14
N ASN A 118 7.41 3.63 11.45
CA ASN A 118 7.84 4.89 10.82
C ASN A 118 8.21 4.75 9.35
N SER A 119 8.54 3.54 8.90
CA SER A 119 8.86 3.23 7.51
C SER A 119 8.15 1.94 7.13
N PRO A 120 6.86 2.01 6.72
CA PRO A 120 6.15 0.85 6.22
C PRO A 120 6.84 0.29 4.98
N GLY A 121 6.59 -0.99 4.69
CA GLY A 121 7.28 -1.66 3.60
C GLY A 121 6.95 -3.14 3.55
N SER A 122 7.86 -3.92 2.98
CA SER A 122 7.67 -5.35 2.82
C SER A 122 8.98 -6.10 2.91
N VAL A 123 8.88 -7.38 3.25
CA VAL A 123 9.97 -8.36 3.19
C VAL A 123 9.53 -9.52 2.31
N SER A 124 10.38 -9.91 1.36
CA SER A 124 10.09 -10.99 0.42
C SER A 124 10.98 -12.19 0.65
N LEU A 125 10.33 -13.35 0.74
CA LEU A 125 10.91 -14.68 0.80
C LEU A 125 10.77 -15.37 -0.54
N ARG A 126 11.68 -16.27 -0.86
CA ARG A 126 11.55 -17.18 -2.01
C ARG A 126 12.16 -18.54 -1.73
N LEU A 127 11.80 -19.52 -2.54
CA LEU A 127 12.52 -20.80 -2.56
C LEU A 127 13.86 -20.66 -3.29
N ILE A 128 14.93 -21.16 -2.67
CA ILE A 128 16.27 -21.18 -3.27
C ILE A 128 16.28 -22.02 -4.56
N SER A 129 15.57 -23.17 -4.55
CA SER A 129 15.52 -24.06 -5.72
C SER A 129 14.58 -23.59 -6.83
N GLU A 130 13.69 -22.63 -6.56
CA GLU A 130 12.69 -22.13 -7.51
C GLU A 130 12.40 -20.65 -7.24
N PRO A 131 13.26 -19.72 -7.70
CA PRO A 131 13.17 -18.29 -7.34
C PRO A 131 11.88 -17.58 -7.77
N SER A 132 11.09 -18.21 -8.66
CA SER A 132 9.77 -17.73 -9.08
C SER A 132 8.68 -17.94 -8.01
N LYS A 133 8.91 -18.85 -7.04
CA LYS A 133 8.01 -19.09 -5.91
C LYS A 133 8.37 -18.15 -4.77
N THR A 134 7.61 -17.08 -4.65
CA THR A 134 7.83 -16.03 -3.65
C THR A 134 6.66 -15.91 -2.68
N LYS A 135 6.95 -15.36 -1.50
CA LYS A 135 5.99 -14.88 -0.52
C LYS A 135 6.44 -13.52 -0.03
N THR A 136 5.53 -12.56 0.00
CA THR A 136 5.81 -11.21 0.49
C THR A 136 5.01 -10.96 1.75
N ILE A 137 5.72 -10.56 2.81
CA ILE A 137 5.15 -10.07 4.05
C ILE A 137 5.09 -8.55 3.93
N TYR A 138 3.91 -8.00 4.15
CA TYR A 138 3.66 -6.56 4.11
C TYR A 138 3.51 -6.03 5.53
N ILE A 139 4.10 -4.86 5.79
CA ILE A 139 4.06 -4.15 7.05
C ILE A 139 3.48 -2.77 6.77
N GLU A 140 2.27 -2.52 7.25
CA GLU A 140 1.55 -1.27 7.08
C GLU A 140 2.00 -0.20 8.09
N GLY A 141 1.72 1.08 7.81
CA GLY A 141 2.06 2.17 8.73
C GLY A 141 1.39 2.03 10.09
N SER A 142 0.22 1.38 10.15
CA SER A 142 -0.49 1.01 11.37
C SER A 142 0.25 -0.03 12.24
N GLY A 143 1.33 -0.62 11.71
CA GLY A 143 2.04 -1.76 12.28
C GLY A 143 1.36 -3.11 12.05
N HIS A 144 0.26 -3.15 11.29
CA HIS A 144 -0.33 -4.43 10.87
C HIS A 144 0.59 -5.17 9.90
N SER A 145 0.77 -6.48 10.13
CA SER A 145 1.58 -7.35 9.27
C SER A 145 0.73 -8.48 8.65
N SER A 146 0.80 -8.63 7.32
CA SER A 146 -0.01 -9.57 6.53
C SER A 146 0.78 -10.26 5.40
N LEU A 147 0.31 -11.43 4.95
CA LEU A 147 0.86 -12.17 3.79
C LEU A 147 0.16 -11.84 2.48
N SER A 148 -1.02 -11.22 2.58
CA SER A 148 -1.65 -10.58 1.43
C SER A 148 -1.06 -9.19 1.29
N PRO A 149 -0.85 -8.70 0.04
CA PRO A 149 -0.62 -7.28 -0.16
C PRO A 149 -1.68 -6.52 0.62
N PRO A 150 -1.31 -5.40 1.27
CA PRO A 150 -2.32 -4.55 1.87
C PRO A 150 -3.36 -4.35 0.78
N SER A 151 -4.61 -4.66 1.10
CA SER A 151 -5.67 -4.27 0.20
C SER A 151 -5.50 -2.75 0.11
N LEU A 152 -5.06 -2.26 -1.05
CA LEU A 152 -5.51 -0.95 -1.49
C LEU A 152 -7.01 -0.99 -1.21
N PRO A 153 -7.53 -0.09 -0.37
CA PRO A 153 -8.86 -0.21 0.17
C PRO A 153 -9.84 -0.66 -0.91
N SER A 154 -10.30 -1.91 -0.78
CA SER A 154 -11.30 -2.52 -1.65
C SER A 154 -12.57 -2.75 -0.83
N GLY A 155 -12.92 -1.76 0.00
CA GLY A 155 -14.28 -1.27 0.10
C GLY A 155 -14.22 0.15 -0.48
N SER A 156 -15.11 0.56 -1.37
CA SER A 156 -16.53 0.67 -1.04
C SER A 156 -16.77 1.08 0.43
N LYS A 157 -16.11 2.14 0.90
CA LYS A 157 -16.88 3.18 1.58
C LYS A 157 -17.68 4.02 0.57
N VAL A 158 -17.83 3.64 -0.70
CA VAL A 158 -17.76 4.64 -1.78
C VAL A 158 -16.64 5.61 -1.38
N GLU A 159 -15.40 5.12 -1.33
CA GLU A 159 -14.30 6.05 -1.04
C GLU A 159 -14.33 7.11 -2.13
N ASP A 160 -14.50 8.34 -1.66
CA ASP A 160 -15.09 9.38 -2.44
C ASP A 160 -14.00 10.04 -3.29
N SER A 161 -13.62 9.38 -4.39
CA SER A 161 -12.85 10.03 -5.47
C SER A 161 -13.53 11.28 -6.06
N ARG A 162 -14.73 11.63 -5.57
CA ARG A 162 -15.48 12.85 -5.84
C ARG A 162 -15.16 13.95 -4.82
N HIS A 163 -14.10 13.87 -3.99
CA HIS A 163 -13.60 15.00 -3.18
C HIS A 163 -12.07 14.97 -3.06
N MET A 164 -11.40 15.92 -3.71
CA MET A 164 -9.94 16.10 -3.68
C MET A 164 -9.60 17.45 -3.06
N HIS A 165 -8.57 17.48 -2.22
CA HIS A 165 -8.00 18.69 -1.64
C HIS A 165 -6.66 18.99 -2.30
N PHE A 166 -6.43 20.26 -2.61
CA PHE A 166 -5.20 20.77 -3.22
C PHE A 166 -4.69 21.94 -2.38
N ASP A 167 -3.54 21.78 -1.73
CA ASP A 167 -2.89 22.91 -1.08
C ASP A 167 -2.16 23.74 -2.14
N TYR A 168 -2.62 24.98 -2.31
CA TYR A 168 -2.19 25.94 -3.32
C TYR A 168 -1.48 27.10 -2.64
N THR A 169 -0.20 27.27 -2.94
CA THR A 169 0.73 28.12 -2.21
C THR A 169 0.80 29.56 -2.71
N ARG A 170 0.36 29.82 -3.96
CA ARG A 170 0.33 31.19 -4.50
C ARG A 170 -0.89 31.94 -3.98
N VAL A 171 -0.69 33.19 -3.60
CA VAL A 171 -1.80 34.09 -3.26
C VAL A 171 -2.63 34.37 -4.52
N ILE A 172 -3.91 34.07 -4.44
CA ILE A 172 -4.88 34.27 -5.52
C ILE A 172 -5.40 35.72 -5.45
N ASP A 173 -5.37 36.46 -6.55
CA ASP A 173 -6.06 37.75 -6.65
C ASP A 173 -7.56 37.49 -6.84
N THR A 174 -8.28 37.44 -5.72
CA THR A 174 -9.70 37.13 -5.68
C THR A 174 -10.58 38.13 -6.44
N ALA A 175 -10.07 39.32 -6.80
CA ALA A 175 -10.85 40.33 -7.52
C ALA A 175 -10.85 40.11 -9.04
N THR A 176 -9.80 39.50 -9.58
CA THR A 176 -9.58 39.44 -11.04
C THR A 176 -9.34 38.04 -11.57
N GLU A 177 -8.91 37.10 -10.73
CA GLU A 177 -8.63 35.73 -11.17
C GLU A 177 -9.90 34.88 -11.26
N GLU A 178 -9.86 33.93 -12.19
CA GLU A 178 -10.94 33.02 -12.50
C GLU A 178 -10.48 31.58 -12.25
N ILE A 179 -11.38 30.73 -11.78
CA ILE A 179 -11.22 29.28 -11.90
C ILE A 179 -11.73 28.89 -13.28
N VAL A 180 -10.87 28.23 -14.06
CA VAL A 180 -11.15 27.82 -15.43
C VAL A 180 -11.32 26.30 -15.44
N LEU A 181 -12.50 25.86 -15.87
CA LEU A 181 -12.85 24.45 -16.03
C LEU A 181 -12.86 24.11 -17.51
N ASN A 182 -12.05 23.14 -17.91
CA ASN A 182 -12.06 22.62 -19.27
C ASN A 182 -12.55 21.17 -19.24
N VAL A 183 -13.80 20.98 -19.67
CA VAL A 183 -14.43 19.67 -19.84
C VAL A 183 -14.38 19.32 -21.32
N GLU A 184 -13.47 18.42 -21.69
CA GLU A 184 -13.19 18.04 -23.09
C GLU A 184 -12.86 19.25 -23.99
N ALA A 185 -13.86 19.80 -24.69
CA ALA A 185 -13.73 20.98 -25.55
C ALA A 185 -14.53 22.20 -25.03
N THR A 186 -15.21 22.05 -23.89
CA THR A 186 -16.05 23.10 -23.28
C THR A 186 -15.28 23.78 -22.16
N VAL A 187 -15.07 25.09 -22.30
CA VAL A 187 -14.41 25.91 -21.29
C VAL A 187 -15.44 26.73 -20.53
N GLN A 188 -15.41 26.64 -19.20
CA GLN A 188 -16.20 27.45 -18.27
C GLN A 188 -15.26 28.27 -17.38
N ASN A 189 -15.36 29.58 -17.48
CA ASN A 189 -14.65 30.51 -16.61
C ASN A 189 -15.54 30.93 -15.45
N ILE A 190 -14.99 30.95 -14.24
CA ILE A 190 -15.71 31.29 -13.01
C ILE A 190 -14.91 32.38 -12.31
N LEU A 191 -15.41 33.61 -12.35
CA LEU A 191 -14.80 34.71 -11.62
C LEU A 191 -14.88 34.46 -10.11
N ILE A 192 -13.73 34.49 -9.43
CA ILE A 192 -13.64 34.17 -8.01
C ILE A 192 -14.41 35.20 -7.18
N ALA A 193 -14.34 36.48 -7.54
CA ALA A 193 -15.01 37.58 -6.86
C ALA A 193 -16.53 37.37 -6.71
N ASP A 194 -17.17 36.82 -7.74
CA ASP A 194 -18.62 36.60 -7.78
C ASP A 194 -19.08 35.42 -6.93
N ASN A 195 -18.13 34.57 -6.50
CA ASN A 195 -18.39 33.28 -5.88
C ASN A 195 -17.75 33.17 -4.48
N ILE A 196 -17.47 34.31 -3.85
CA ILE A 196 -16.99 34.35 -2.46
C ILE A 196 -18.16 34.55 -1.49
N SER A 197 -18.23 33.68 -0.49
CA SER A 197 -19.11 33.81 0.67
C SER A 197 -18.33 33.53 1.94
N SER A 198 -18.48 34.39 2.96
CA SER A 198 -17.79 34.25 4.25
C SER A 198 -16.26 34.11 4.15
N GLY A 199 -15.66 34.74 3.14
CA GLY A 199 -14.20 34.70 2.90
C GLY A 199 -13.67 33.43 2.24
N GLN A 200 -14.56 32.55 1.76
CA GLN A 200 -14.21 31.34 1.01
C GLN A 200 -14.87 31.37 -0.38
N PHE A 201 -14.18 30.84 -1.37
CA PHE A 201 -14.76 30.55 -2.68
C PHE A 201 -15.69 29.33 -2.61
N PHE A 202 -16.84 29.41 -3.28
CA PHE A 202 -17.78 28.31 -3.49
C PHE A 202 -18.48 28.48 -4.83
N TRP A 203 -18.42 27.44 -5.67
CA TRP A 203 -19.16 27.36 -6.92
C TRP A 203 -19.69 25.94 -7.16
N GLU A 204 -20.88 25.84 -7.72
CA GLU A 204 -21.51 24.58 -8.12
C GLU A 204 -22.33 24.82 -9.40
N GLY A 205 -22.16 23.96 -10.40
CA GLY A 205 -22.82 24.13 -11.69
C GLY A 205 -22.62 22.96 -12.64
N GLU A 206 -23.33 22.99 -13.77
CA GLU A 206 -23.21 21.99 -14.83
C GLU A 206 -22.33 22.53 -15.97
N VAL A 207 -21.34 21.75 -16.41
CA VAL A 207 -20.48 22.04 -17.56
C VAL A 207 -20.47 20.82 -18.47
N ASP A 208 -21.01 20.95 -19.67
CA ASP A 208 -21.05 19.88 -20.68
C ASP A 208 -21.63 18.55 -20.15
N GLY A 209 -22.72 18.63 -19.39
CA GLY A 209 -23.40 17.48 -18.78
C GLY A 209 -22.74 16.95 -17.50
N GLN A 210 -21.68 17.59 -17.01
CA GLN A 210 -21.02 17.26 -15.75
C GLN A 210 -21.42 18.23 -14.64
N LEU A 211 -21.98 17.71 -13.54
CA LEU A 211 -22.29 18.47 -12.33
C LEU A 211 -21.06 18.61 -11.43
N LEU A 212 -20.43 19.78 -11.45
CA LEU A 212 -19.17 20.06 -10.77
C LEU A 212 -19.41 20.98 -9.58
N LYS A 213 -18.67 20.76 -8.51
CA LYS A 213 -18.64 21.63 -7.34
C LYS A 213 -17.21 21.87 -6.90
N ILE A 214 -16.86 23.13 -6.68
CA ILE A 214 -15.53 23.56 -6.28
C ILE A 214 -15.67 24.57 -5.16
N HIS A 215 -14.90 24.39 -4.09
CA HIS A 215 -14.90 25.33 -2.98
C HIS A 215 -13.52 25.41 -2.33
N THR A 216 -13.38 26.28 -1.33
CA THR A 216 -12.15 26.39 -0.53
C THR A 216 -12.45 26.14 0.93
N HIS A 217 -11.53 25.45 1.64
CA HIS A 217 -11.55 25.37 3.10
C HIS A 217 -10.82 26.54 3.75
N ARG A 218 -9.79 27.04 3.07
CA ARG A 218 -9.09 28.28 3.38
C ARG A 218 -8.68 28.94 2.07
N LEU A 219 -8.65 30.27 2.05
CA LEU A 219 -8.34 31.08 0.88
C LEU A 219 -7.37 32.17 1.31
N ASN A 220 -6.15 32.14 0.79
CA ASN A 220 -5.06 33.08 1.08
C ASN A 220 -4.73 33.27 2.58
N ASN A 221 -5.05 32.33 3.47
CA ASN A 221 -4.76 32.44 4.89
C ASN A 221 -4.62 31.07 5.59
N PRO A 222 -3.39 30.61 5.91
CA PRO A 222 -2.11 31.21 5.48
C PRO A 222 -1.87 31.05 3.96
N ASP A 223 -2.47 30.03 3.36
CA ASP A 223 -2.44 29.62 1.96
C ASP A 223 -3.88 29.30 1.50
N THR A 224 -4.04 28.71 0.32
CA THR A 224 -5.35 28.28 -0.20
C THR A 224 -5.44 26.77 -0.20
N GLN A 225 -6.55 26.21 0.31
CA GLN A 225 -6.88 24.80 0.09
C GLN A 225 -8.12 24.72 -0.78
N LEU A 226 -7.90 24.33 -2.04
CA LEU A 226 -8.95 24.16 -3.03
C LEU A 226 -9.51 22.75 -2.97
N CYS A 227 -10.83 22.65 -3.06
CA CYS A 227 -11.56 21.40 -2.92
C CYS A 227 -12.42 21.18 -4.15
N ILE A 228 -12.16 20.11 -4.90
CA ILE A 228 -12.89 19.78 -6.12
C ILE A 228 -13.73 18.55 -5.86
N HIS A 229 -15.03 18.66 -6.14
CA HIS A 229 -15.98 17.57 -6.07
C HIS A 229 -16.41 17.07 -7.45
N ARG A 230 -16.37 15.75 -7.66
CA ARG A 230 -16.71 15.12 -8.96
C ARG A 230 -17.50 13.82 -8.82
N ASP A 231 -18.82 13.89 -8.71
CA ASP A 231 -19.64 12.67 -8.72
C ASP A 231 -19.60 11.89 -10.03
N ARG A 232 -18.94 10.73 -10.03
CA ARG A 232 -18.78 9.84 -11.20
C ARG A 232 -20.09 9.34 -11.82
N ARG A 233 -21.23 9.46 -11.12
CA ARG A 233 -22.55 9.19 -11.72
C ARG A 233 -22.96 10.24 -12.74
N PHE A 234 -22.48 11.47 -12.56
CA PHE A 234 -22.79 12.63 -13.40
C PHE A 234 -21.55 13.16 -14.13
N ASN A 235 -20.35 12.79 -13.68
CA ASN A 235 -19.07 13.33 -14.14
C ASN A 235 -18.20 12.22 -14.70
N ASN A 236 -18.36 11.93 -16.00
CA ASN A 236 -17.70 10.83 -16.70
C ASN A 236 -16.82 11.29 -17.88
N LYS A 237 -16.50 12.58 -17.95
CA LYS A 237 -15.63 13.18 -18.97
C LYS A 237 -14.32 13.65 -18.37
N ALA A 238 -13.30 13.90 -19.20
CA ALA A 238 -12.07 14.52 -18.72
C ALA A 238 -12.35 15.94 -18.20
N LEU A 239 -11.62 16.38 -17.18
CA LEU A 239 -11.73 17.74 -16.62
C LEU A 239 -10.34 18.26 -16.30
N SER A 240 -9.96 19.41 -16.86
CA SER A 240 -8.83 20.20 -16.38
C SER A 240 -9.34 21.39 -15.58
N VAL A 241 -8.71 21.66 -14.43
CA VAL A 241 -9.01 22.81 -13.57
C VAL A 241 -7.75 23.65 -13.41
N SER A 242 -7.83 24.92 -13.78
CA SER A 242 -6.74 25.89 -13.65
C SER A 242 -7.22 27.18 -13.02
N ILE A 243 -6.27 28.02 -12.60
CA ILE A 243 -6.51 29.37 -12.07
C ILE A 243 -5.87 30.36 -13.05
N SER A 244 -6.59 31.36 -13.51
CA SER A 244 -6.20 32.16 -14.69
C SER A 244 -4.87 32.91 -14.58
N GLY A 245 -4.39 33.28 -13.38
CA GLY A 245 -3.06 33.86 -13.20
C GLY A 245 -1.95 32.85 -12.83
N ASP A 246 -2.26 31.55 -12.89
CA ASP A 246 -1.28 30.48 -12.81
C ASP A 246 -0.83 30.06 -14.22
N ALA A 247 0.32 30.56 -14.64
CA ALA A 247 0.90 30.20 -15.94
C ALA A 247 1.63 28.84 -15.94
N SER A 248 1.74 28.16 -14.79
CA SER A 248 2.53 26.94 -14.68
C SER A 248 1.80 25.67 -15.09
N GLY A 249 0.46 25.69 -15.09
CA GLY A 249 -0.36 24.59 -15.58
C GLY A 249 -1.65 24.41 -14.78
N ALA A 250 -2.33 23.28 -15.01
CA ALA A 250 -3.54 22.92 -14.28
C ALA A 250 -3.25 22.57 -12.82
N VAL A 251 -4.16 23.01 -11.94
CA VAL A 251 -4.19 22.60 -10.52
C VAL A 251 -4.62 21.14 -10.41
N ALA A 252 -5.49 20.68 -11.30
CA ALA A 252 -5.93 19.29 -11.37
C ALA A 252 -6.37 18.90 -12.78
N ASP A 253 -5.78 17.82 -13.31
CA ASP A 253 -6.20 17.17 -14.55
C ASP A 253 -6.76 15.79 -14.28
N TYR A 254 -8.07 15.65 -14.49
CA TYR A 254 -8.79 14.40 -14.35
C TYR A 254 -8.99 13.71 -15.70
N SER A 255 -8.65 12.42 -15.73
CA SER A 255 -9.07 11.51 -16.81
C SER A 255 -10.60 11.31 -16.83
N ALA A 256 -11.13 10.76 -17.93
CA ALA A 256 -12.57 10.53 -18.11
C ALA A 256 -13.17 9.55 -17.07
N ASP A 257 -12.38 8.60 -16.58
CA ASP A 257 -12.74 7.71 -15.47
C ASP A 257 -12.53 8.34 -14.08
N GLY A 258 -12.06 9.60 -14.01
CA GLY A 258 -11.87 10.39 -12.80
C GLY A 258 -10.88 9.77 -11.81
N SER A 259 -9.94 8.93 -12.29
CA SER A 259 -9.04 8.13 -11.46
C SER A 259 -7.62 8.70 -11.38
N VAL A 260 -7.18 9.40 -12.42
CA VAL A 260 -5.87 10.06 -12.51
C VAL A 260 -6.06 11.54 -12.23
N VAL A 261 -5.28 12.07 -11.28
CA VAL A 261 -5.11 13.52 -11.09
C VAL A 261 -3.67 13.82 -11.42
N LEU A 262 -3.41 14.35 -12.61
CA LEU A 262 -2.12 14.96 -12.92
C LEU A 262 -2.15 16.39 -12.37
N ILE A 263 -1.02 16.83 -11.85
CA ILE A 263 -0.83 18.18 -11.30
C ILE A 263 0.32 18.78 -12.09
N GLU A 264 0.03 19.86 -12.82
CA GLU A 264 1.03 20.57 -13.61
C GLU A 264 1.45 21.88 -12.93
N SER A 265 0.55 22.49 -12.15
CA SER A 265 0.82 23.71 -11.42
C SER A 265 1.94 23.51 -10.39
N ILE A 266 2.98 24.35 -10.46
CA ILE A 266 4.10 24.34 -9.51
C ILE A 266 3.71 24.88 -8.13
N TYR A 267 2.53 25.51 -8.03
CA TYR A 267 2.04 26.10 -6.79
C TYR A 267 1.20 25.13 -5.97
N VAL A 268 0.86 23.96 -6.53
CA VAL A 268 0.22 22.88 -5.77
C VAL A 268 1.30 22.12 -5.01
N SER A 269 1.30 22.25 -3.69
CA SER A 269 2.29 21.60 -2.81
C SER A 269 1.85 20.21 -2.35
N SER A 270 0.56 19.93 -2.37
CA SER A 270 -0.03 18.64 -2.00
C SER A 270 -1.34 18.41 -2.75
N ALA A 271 -1.68 17.14 -2.97
CA ALA A 271 -3.02 16.75 -3.39
C ALA A 271 -3.44 15.50 -2.63
N GLU A 272 -4.52 15.62 -1.86
CA GLU A 272 -4.96 14.59 -0.94
C GLU A 272 -6.42 14.20 -1.24
N LYS A 273 -6.71 12.90 -1.14
CA LYS A 273 -8.06 12.35 -1.23
C LYS A 273 -8.69 12.40 0.16
N GLN A 274 -9.97 12.78 0.25
CA GLN A 274 -10.75 12.71 1.50
C GLN A 274 -11.60 11.45 1.62
#